data_AF-A0A6V7IYJ6-F1
#
_entry.id   AF-A0A6V7IYJ6-F1
#
_cell.length_a   1.000
_cell.length_b   1.000
_cell.length_c   1.000
_cell.angle_alpha   90.00
_cell.angle_beta   90.00
_cell.angle_gamma   90.00
#
_symmetry.space_group_name_H-M   'P 1'
#
loop_
_entity.id
_entity.type
_entity.pdbx_description
1 polymer ?
#
loop_
_entity_poly.entity_id
_entity_poly.type
_entity_poly.pdbx_seq_one_letter_code
_entity_poly.pdbx_strand_id
1 'polypeptide(L)' 'LENCEVCAKNKAVYTCPKCEVRTCCLTCVNIHKKELECDGIRDRIKFIPLNKFTDLDLLS' A
#
# COMPACT_ATOMS: atom_id res chain seq x y z
N LEU A 1 5.92 -7.84 -12.81
CA LEU A 1 6.83 -7.58 -11.67
C LEU A 1 7.32 -6.16 -11.81
N GLU A 2 6.57 -5.23 -11.25
CA GLU A 2 6.86 -3.80 -11.35
C GLU A 2 7.99 -3.43 -10.37
N ASN A 3 8.77 -2.43 -10.74
CA ASN A 3 9.87 -1.95 -9.93
C ASN A 3 9.34 -1.27 -8.67
N CYS A 4 10.20 -1.07 -7.68
CA CYS A 4 9.86 -0.29 -6.51
C CYS A 4 9.56 1.17 -6.90
N GLU A 5 8.40 1.67 -6.50
CA GLU A 5 7.94 3.03 -6.77
C GLU A 5 8.80 4.09 -6.04
N VAL A 6 9.50 3.68 -4.97
CA VAL A 6 10.36 4.57 -4.18
C VAL A 6 11.80 4.58 -4.69
N CYS A 7 12.35 3.39 -4.95
CA CYS A 7 13.78 3.21 -5.25
C CYS A 7 14.07 3.12 -6.74
N ALA A 8 13.08 2.72 -7.56
CA ALA A 8 13.14 2.39 -9.00
C ALA A 8 14.25 1.42 -9.45
N LYS A 9 15.17 1.03 -8.55
CA LYS A 9 16.35 0.21 -8.81
C LYS A 9 16.08 -1.29 -8.73
N ASN A 10 15.25 -1.70 -7.77
CA ASN A 10 14.98 -3.10 -7.48
C ASN A 10 13.51 -3.42 -7.79
N LYS A 11 13.25 -4.69 -8.10
CA LYS A 11 11.87 -5.20 -8.20
C LYS A 11 11.17 -5.03 -6.86
N ALA A 12 9.91 -4.60 -6.92
CA ALA A 12 9.10 -4.52 -5.72
C ALA A 12 8.73 -5.93 -5.23
N VAL A 13 8.92 -6.15 -3.93
CA VAL A 13 8.64 -7.42 -3.24
C VAL A 13 7.48 -7.25 -2.26
N TYR A 14 7.24 -6.03 -1.79
CA TYR A 14 6.21 -5.71 -0.81
C TYR A 14 5.20 -4.73 -1.39
N THR A 15 3.94 -4.82 -0.99
CA THR A 15 2.86 -3.91 -1.41
C THR A 15 2.16 -3.38 -0.18
N CYS A 16 2.02 -2.06 -0.07
CA CYS A 16 1.37 -1.43 1.07
C CYS A 16 -0.16 -1.62 1.00
N PRO A 17 -0.84 -2.13 2.04
CA PRO A 17 -2.28 -2.41 1.96
C PRO A 17 -3.17 -1.16 2.04
N LYS A 18 -2.63 0.00 2.43
CA LYS A 18 -3.37 1.29 2.52
C LYS A 18 -3.32 2.07 1.22
N CYS A 19 -2.16 2.13 0.58
CA CYS A 19 -1.91 2.98 -0.59
C CYS A 19 -1.44 2.20 -1.83
N GLU A 20 -1.37 0.86 -1.75
CA GLU A 20 -0.98 -0.05 -2.84
C GLU A 20 0.43 0.18 -3.42
N VAL A 21 1.22 1.03 -2.76
CA VAL A 21 2.60 1.35 -3.16
C VAL A 21 3.47 0.11 -3.04
N ARG A 22 4.17 -0.18 -4.14
CA ARG A 22 5.05 -1.34 -4.25
C ARG A 22 6.49 -0.95 -3.90
N THR A 23 7.10 -1.70 -2.99
CA THR A 23 8.40 -1.38 -2.42
C THR A 23 9.39 -2.56 -2.48
N CYS A 24 10.67 -2.23 -2.66
CA CYS A 24 11.76 -3.20 -2.77
C CYS A 24 12.25 -3.71 -1.39
N CYS A 25 12.12 -2.91 -0.34
CA CYS A 25 12.65 -3.22 0.99
C CYS A 25 11.97 -2.41 2.09
N LEU A 26 12.23 -2.77 3.36
CA LEU A 26 11.68 -2.10 4.54
C LEU A 26 12.04 -0.60 4.60
N THR A 27 13.21 -0.21 4.09
CA THR A 27 13.60 1.20 4.00
C THR A 27 12.67 1.97 3.06
N CYS A 28 12.34 1.40 1.91
CA CYS A 28 11.38 1.99 0.97
C CYS A 28 9.96 2.01 1.55
N VAL A 29 9.61 1.02 2.38
CA VAL A 29 8.37 1.06 3.15
C VAL A 29 8.36 2.30 4.06
N ASN A 30 9.38 2.50 4.88
CA ASN A 30 9.43 3.65 5.78
C ASN A 30 9.48 5.01 5.05
N ILE A 31 10.19 5.08 3.91
CA ILE A 31 10.23 6.29 3.10
C ILE A 31 8.84 6.63 2.58
N HIS A 32 8.13 5.71 1.93
CA HIS A 32 6.79 6.03 1.42
C HIS A 32 5.82 6.34 2.56
N LYS A 33 5.94 5.68 3.72
CA LYS A 33 5.11 5.98 4.90
C LYS A 33 5.30 7.41 5.37
N LYS A 34 6.54 7.91 5.33
CA LYS A 34 6.87 9.28 5.71
C LYS A 34 6.44 10.30 4.66
N GLU A 35 6.71 10.03 3.38
CA GLU A 35 6.42 10.96 2.28
C GLU A 35 4.92 11.05 1.95
N LEU A 36 4.18 9.94 2.07
CA LEU A 36 2.75 9.86 1.76
C LEU A 36 1.87 9.91 3.02
N GLU A 37 2.45 10.20 4.19
CA GLU A 37 1.76 10.17 5.49
C GLU A 37 0.86 8.91 5.63
N CYS A 38 1.47 7.76 5.32
CA CYS A 38 0.78 6.48 5.24
C CYS A 38 1.07 5.63 6.48
N ASP A 39 0.06 5.37 7.30
CA ASP A 39 0.18 4.45 8.45
C ASP A 39 0.43 2.99 8.03
N GLY A 40 0.10 2.65 6.77
CA GLY A 40 0.14 1.27 6.27
C GLY A 40 -0.92 0.36 6.88
N ILE A 41 -1.91 0.94 7.55
CA ILE A 41 -3.06 0.24 8.13
C ILE A 41 -4.26 0.49 7.21
N ARG A 42 -4.95 -0.58 6.79
CA ARG A 42 -6.21 -0.49 6.05
C ARG A 42 -7.33 -0.18 7.05
N ASP A 43 -8.01 0.95 6.89
CA ASP A 43 -9.16 1.34 7.71
C ASP A 43 -10.35 0.40 7.44
N ARG A 44 -10.50 -0.63 8.27
CA ARG A 44 -11.58 -1.64 8.15
C ARG A 44 -12.98 -1.10 8.49
N ILE A 45 -13.05 0.09 9.10
CA ILE A 45 -14.29 0.66 9.69
C ILE A 45 -14.80 1.88 8.90
N LYS A 46 -14.16 2.23 7.78
CA LYS A 46 -14.61 3.35 6.98
C LYS A 46 -15.94 2.97 6.32
N PHE A 47 -16.96 3.81 6.46
CA PHE A 47 -18.22 3.61 5.75
C PHE A 47 -17.96 3.68 4.24
N ILE A 48 -18.03 2.54 3.57
CA ILE A 48 -17.89 2.45 2.12
C ILE A 48 -19.30 2.37 1.54
N PRO A 49 -19.72 3.31 0.68
CA PRO A 49 -20.96 3.15 -0.05
C PRO A 49 -20.87 1.88 -0.90
N LEU A 50 -21.97 1.11 -0.98
CA LEU A 50 -22.02 -0.20 -1.68
C LEU A 50 -21.41 -0.18 -3.09
N ASN A 51 -21.51 0.96 -3.79
CA ASN A 51 -20.97 1.15 -5.13
C ASN A 51 -19.42 1.15 -5.22
N LYS A 52 -18.73 1.27 -4.07
CA LYS A 52 -17.27 1.21 -3.94
C LYS A 52 -16.81 0.06 -3.04
N PHE A 53 -17.72 -0.78 -2.58
CA PHE A 53 -17.39 -1.96 -1.80
C PHE A 53 -16.81 -3.01 -2.75
N THR A 54 -15.52 -3.30 -2.60
CA THR A 54 -14.80 -4.23 -3.49
C THR A 54 -14.42 -5.51 -2.74
N ASP A 55 -14.10 -6.58 -3.47
CA ASP A 55 -13.66 -7.85 -2.88
C ASP A 55 -12.42 -7.68 -1.98
N LEU A 56 -11.59 -6.66 -2.23
CA LEU A 56 -10.47 -6.30 -1.35
C LEU A 56 -10.91 -5.89 0.06
N ASP A 57 -12.17 -5.50 0.28
CA ASP A 57 -12.71 -5.17 1.60
C ASP A 57 -13.13 -6.41 2.40
N LEU A 58 -13.26 -7.58 1.75
CA LEU A 58 -13.57 -8.86 2.40
C LEU A 58 -12.31 -9.64 2.81
N LEU A 59 -11.17 -9.40 2.15
CA LEU A 59 -9.89 -10.08 2.42
C LEU A 59 -9.17 -9.37 3.58
N SER A 60 -9.26 -9.95 4.78
CA SER A 60 -8.75 -9.45 6.07
C SER A 60 -7.59 -10.29 6.59
#